data_AF-S4XV94-F1
#
_entry.id   AF-S4XV94-F1
#
_cell.length_a   1.000
_cell.length_b   1.000
_cell.length_c   1.000
_cell.angle_alpha   90.00
_cell.angle_beta   90.00
_cell.angle_gamma   90.00
#
_symmetry.space_group_name_H-M   'P 1'
#
loop_
_entity.id
_entity.type
_entity.pdbx_description
1 polymer ?
#
loop_
_entity_poly.entity_id
_entity_poly.type
_entity_poly.pdbx_seq_one_letter_code
_entity_poly.pdbx_strand_id
1 'polypeptide(L)'
;MPHDPRALFAAHLLEAGWSPLRPEPLGGLAMQRAGERLTLTLWYLPAPNLLRLRVAFPCGEASGGLLRDGEADLRMITAPSILPEVLERITAAERLLTPGLFPVWIEQLLGLCPETYAVISSPGAPEILALVTGSSPAHAVLN
;
A
#
# COMPACT_ATOMS: atom_id res chain seq x y z
N MET A 1 -13.27 9.40 25.82
CA MET A 1 -12.32 8.29 25.56
C MET A 1 -11.73 8.51 24.18
N PRO A 2 -10.43 8.84 24.03
CA PRO A 2 -9.85 8.85 22.70
C PRO A 2 -9.90 7.42 22.18
N HIS A 3 -10.63 7.20 21.08
CA HIS A 3 -10.65 5.90 20.42
C HIS A 3 -9.24 5.67 19.86
N ASP A 4 -8.57 4.60 20.29
CA ASP A 4 -7.26 4.23 19.73
C ASP A 4 -7.46 3.98 18.22
N PRO A 5 -6.92 4.83 17.33
CA PRO A 5 -7.11 4.68 15.89
C PRO A 5 -6.62 3.32 15.38
N ARG A 6 -5.65 2.72 16.10
CA ARG A 6 -5.17 1.37 15.81
C ARG A 6 -6.24 0.30 16.04
N ALA A 7 -7.01 0.40 17.11
CA ALA A 7 -8.03 -0.61 17.41
C ALA A 7 -9.14 -0.61 16.34
N LEU A 8 -9.56 0.58 15.89
CA LEU A 8 -10.52 0.73 14.80
C LEU A 8 -9.96 0.21 13.47
N PHE A 9 -8.71 0.55 13.18
CA PHE A 9 -7.99 0.08 11.98
C PHE A 9 -7.86 -1.45 11.94
N ALA A 10 -7.46 -2.05 13.07
CA ALA A 10 -7.33 -3.49 13.19
C ALA A 10 -8.69 -4.18 13.06
N ALA A 11 -9.75 -3.66 13.69
CA ALA A 11 -11.10 -4.22 13.60
C ALA A 11 -11.60 -4.23 12.15
N HIS A 12 -11.46 -3.12 11.42
CA HIS A 12 -11.84 -3.03 10.01
C HIS A 12 -11.13 -4.07 9.15
N LEU A 13 -9.81 -4.22 9.34
CA LEU A 13 -9.02 -5.18 8.56
C LEU A 13 -9.37 -6.63 8.91
N LEU A 14 -9.64 -6.93 10.19
CA LEU A 14 -10.11 -8.26 10.62
C LEU A 14 -11.47 -8.60 9.99
N GLU A 15 -12.41 -7.66 9.95
CA GLU A 15 -13.70 -7.83 9.26
C GLU A 15 -13.54 -8.05 7.76
N ALA A 16 -12.55 -7.40 7.15
CA ALA A 16 -12.16 -7.62 5.75
C ALA A 16 -11.37 -8.94 5.52
N GLY A 17 -11.17 -9.75 6.57
CA GLY A 17 -10.51 -11.06 6.47
C GLY A 17 -8.98 -11.00 6.47
N TRP A 18 -8.38 -9.89 6.90
CA TRP A 18 -6.94 -9.79 7.11
C TRP A 18 -6.54 -10.43 8.43
N SER A 19 -5.33 -10.96 8.46
CA SER A 19 -4.74 -11.62 9.62
C SER A 19 -3.61 -10.76 10.20
N PRO A 20 -3.48 -10.66 11.53
CA PRO A 20 -2.31 -10.01 12.15
C PRO A 20 -1.00 -10.68 11.76
N LEU A 21 0.01 -9.88 11.45
CA LEU A 21 1.37 -10.33 11.18
C LEU A 21 2.26 -10.07 12.41
N ARG A 22 2.97 -11.11 12.88
CA ARG A 22 3.86 -11.02 14.07
C ARG A 22 5.33 -11.19 13.66
N PRO A 23 6.27 -10.47 14.29
CA PRO A 23 6.05 -9.43 15.29
C PRO A 23 5.48 -8.14 14.68
N GLU A 24 4.64 -7.44 15.46
CA GLU A 24 4.18 -6.09 15.10
C GLU A 24 5.33 -5.09 15.31
N PRO A 25 5.39 -4.01 14.50
CA PRO A 25 6.33 -2.92 14.76
C PRO A 25 5.98 -2.23 16.09
N LEU A 26 7.00 -1.72 16.80
CA LEU A 26 6.81 -1.07 18.09
C LEU A 26 5.82 0.11 17.97
N GLY A 27 4.72 0.04 18.72
CA GLY A 27 3.66 1.06 18.72
C GLY A 27 2.77 1.06 17.47
N GLY A 28 3.00 0.16 16.52
CA GLY A 28 2.22 0.05 15.28
C GLY A 28 1.39 -1.21 15.17
N LEU A 29 0.94 -1.47 13.95
CA LEU A 29 0.19 -2.65 13.54
C LEU A 29 0.81 -3.24 12.29
N ALA A 30 0.68 -4.55 12.13
CA ALA A 30 1.03 -5.27 10.91
C ALA A 30 -0.08 -6.27 10.60
N MET A 31 -0.61 -6.22 9.40
CA MET A 31 -1.72 -7.05 8.93
C MET A 31 -1.38 -7.60 7.56
N GLN A 32 -1.85 -8.79 7.24
CA GLN A 32 -1.64 -9.44 5.96
C GLN A 32 -2.94 -10.06 5.45
N ARG A 33 -3.13 -9.98 4.14
CA ARG A 33 -4.14 -10.72 3.41
C ARG A 33 -3.46 -11.49 2.29
N ALA A 34 -3.42 -12.81 2.43
CA ALA A 34 -2.86 -13.72 1.44
C ALA A 34 -4.01 -14.33 0.62
N GLY A 35 -4.07 -13.98 -0.66
CA GLY A 35 -4.93 -14.61 -1.66
C GLY A 35 -4.09 -15.42 -2.67
N GLU A 36 -4.75 -16.19 -3.52
CA GLU A 36 -4.09 -17.05 -4.51
C GLU A 36 -3.27 -16.26 -5.54
N ARG A 37 -3.69 -15.04 -5.88
CA ARG A 37 -3.12 -14.20 -6.94
C ARG A 37 -2.44 -12.93 -6.43
N LEU A 38 -2.57 -12.66 -5.14
CA LEU A 38 -2.13 -11.40 -4.54
C LEU A 38 -1.96 -11.59 -3.05
N THR A 39 -0.81 -11.15 -2.55
CA THR A 39 -0.61 -10.93 -1.12
C THR A 39 -0.47 -9.44 -0.86
N LEU A 40 -1.31 -8.93 0.04
CA LEU A 40 -1.19 -7.57 0.57
C LEU A 40 -0.67 -7.65 2.00
N THR A 41 0.36 -6.87 2.30
CA THR A 41 0.84 -6.71 3.68
C THR A 41 0.86 -5.23 4.02
N LEU A 42 0.23 -4.87 5.13
CA LEU A 42 0.00 -3.50 5.54
C LEU A 42 0.56 -3.30 6.93
N TRP A 43 1.38 -2.26 7.10
CA TRP A 43 1.86 -1.81 8.40
C TRP A 43 1.42 -0.38 8.64
N TYR A 44 0.96 -0.10 9.85
CA TYR A 44 0.56 1.25 10.25
C TYR A 44 1.33 1.69 11.49
N LEU A 45 1.97 2.85 11.40
CA LEU A 45 2.67 3.53 12.48
C LEU A 45 1.94 4.85 12.76
N PRO A 46 1.13 4.95 13.83
CA PRO A 46 0.31 6.14 14.08
C PRO A 46 1.12 7.40 14.38
N ALA A 47 2.23 7.29 15.09
CA ALA A 47 3.03 8.46 15.48
C ALA A 47 3.54 9.27 14.26
N PRO A 48 4.17 8.64 13.24
CA PRO A 48 4.50 9.33 11.99
C PRO A 48 3.34 9.36 10.99
N ASN A 49 2.16 8.83 11.31
CA ASN A 49 1.07 8.61 10.36
C ASN A 49 1.52 7.88 9.07
N LEU A 50 2.41 6.91 9.23
CA LEU A 50 3.01 6.18 8.12
C LEU A 50 2.26 4.88 7.89
N LEU A 51 1.82 4.69 6.65
CA LEU A 51 1.25 3.45 6.16
C LEU A 51 2.24 2.81 5.18
N ARG A 52 2.74 1.62 5.49
CA ARG A 52 3.52 0.81 4.55
C ARG A 52 2.61 -0.23 3.92
N LEU A 53 2.63 -0.32 2.60
CA LEU A 53 1.86 -1.32 1.86
C LEU A 53 2.79 -2.08 0.93
N ARG A 54 2.92 -3.38 1.16
CA ARG A 54 3.56 -4.31 0.23
C ARG A 54 2.49 -5.03 -0.55
N VAL A 55 2.62 -5.01 -1.86
CA VAL A 55 1.77 -5.69 -2.84
C VAL A 55 2.65 -6.72 -3.52
N ALA A 56 2.29 -7.99 -3.45
CA ALA A 56 3.06 -9.07 -4.06
C ALA A 56 2.15 -9.94 -4.93
N PHE A 57 2.44 -9.96 -6.23
CA PHE A 57 1.86 -10.89 -7.19
C PHE A 57 2.75 -12.13 -7.32
N PRO A 58 2.19 -13.30 -7.69
CA PRO A 58 2.98 -14.50 -8.00
C PRO A 58 4.08 -14.22 -9.04
N CYS A 59 5.24 -14.85 -8.85
CA CYS A 59 6.39 -14.69 -9.73
C CYS A 59 6.03 -14.97 -11.20
N GLY A 60 6.44 -14.06 -12.09
CA GLY A 60 6.26 -14.18 -13.55
C GLY A 60 5.05 -13.42 -14.10
N GLU A 61 4.14 -12.92 -13.24
CA GLU A 61 2.96 -12.18 -13.71
C GLU A 61 3.20 -10.68 -13.90
N ALA A 62 4.24 -10.11 -13.28
CA ALA A 62 4.48 -8.67 -13.29
C ALA A 62 5.96 -8.30 -13.27
N SER A 63 6.40 -7.53 -14.27
CA SER A 63 7.69 -6.84 -14.22
C SER A 63 7.58 -5.48 -14.92
N GLY A 64 8.09 -4.43 -14.26
CA GLY A 64 8.17 -3.08 -14.82
C GLY A 64 7.53 -2.00 -13.94
N GLY A 65 8.04 -0.78 -14.08
CA GLY A 65 7.58 0.37 -13.32
C GLY A 65 7.82 0.19 -11.81
N LEU A 66 6.75 0.33 -11.03
CA LEU A 66 6.77 0.18 -9.57
C LEU A 66 6.89 -1.29 -9.12
N LEU A 67 6.57 -2.26 -10.00
CA LEU A 67 6.63 -3.68 -9.69
C LEU A 67 8.02 -4.23 -10.03
N ARG A 68 8.72 -4.70 -9.00
CA ARG A 68 10.04 -5.33 -9.07
C ARG A 68 9.91 -6.75 -8.57
N ASP A 69 10.25 -7.71 -9.43
CA ASP A 69 10.13 -9.14 -9.15
C ASP A 69 8.73 -9.56 -8.68
N GLY A 70 7.68 -8.97 -9.27
CA GLY A 70 6.29 -9.21 -8.89
C GLY A 70 5.81 -8.40 -7.68
N GLU A 71 6.65 -7.56 -7.08
CA GLU A 71 6.32 -6.86 -5.84
C GLU A 71 6.46 -5.34 -5.93
N ALA A 72 5.63 -4.62 -5.18
CA ALA A 72 5.80 -3.20 -4.88
C ALA A 72 5.75 -3.00 -3.37
N ASP A 73 6.62 -2.14 -2.85
CA ASP A 73 6.64 -1.74 -1.44
C ASP A 73 6.53 -0.23 -1.34
N LEU A 74 5.46 0.23 -0.72
CA LEU A 74 5.04 1.62 -0.69
C LEU A 74 5.12 2.18 0.72
N ARG A 75 5.46 3.46 0.83
CA ARG A 75 5.40 4.29 2.05
C ARG A 75 4.43 5.43 1.75
N MET A 76 3.35 5.51 2.51
CA MET A 76 2.33 6.56 2.34
C MET A 76 2.22 7.34 3.65
N ILE A 77 2.36 8.66 3.56
CA ILE A 77 1.99 9.55 4.66
C ILE A 77 0.50 9.87 4.51
N THR A 78 -0.29 9.58 5.55
CA THR A 78 -1.75 9.67 5.49
C THR A 78 -2.33 10.35 6.72
N ALA A 79 -3.17 11.37 6.53
CA ALA A 79 -3.84 12.00 7.66
C ALA A 79 -4.82 11.02 8.34
N PRO A 80 -4.97 11.02 9.68
CA PRO A 80 -5.92 10.15 10.37
C PRO A 80 -7.36 10.25 9.86
N SER A 81 -7.77 11.41 9.35
CA SER A 81 -9.10 11.63 8.77
C SER A 81 -9.33 10.94 7.42
N ILE A 82 -8.27 10.67 6.66
CA ILE A 82 -8.32 10.06 5.32
C ILE A 82 -8.03 8.55 5.39
N LEU A 83 -7.44 8.09 6.50
CA LEU A 83 -7.11 6.68 6.72
C LEU A 83 -8.26 5.70 6.47
N PRO A 84 -9.53 5.97 6.86
CA PRO A 84 -10.64 5.06 6.55
C PRO A 84 -10.87 4.87 5.05
N GLU A 85 -10.79 5.94 4.26
CA GLU A 85 -10.98 5.89 2.81
C GLU A 85 -9.82 5.16 2.12
N VAL A 86 -8.58 5.38 2.59
CA VAL A 86 -7.40 4.64 2.11
C VAL A 86 -7.56 3.14 2.37
N LEU A 87 -8.02 2.77 3.56
CA LEU A 87 -8.29 1.38 3.91
C LEU A 87 -9.36 0.74 3.04
N GLU A 88 -10.46 1.45 2.79
CA GLU A 88 -11.53 0.98 1.91
C GLU A 88 -10.99 0.70 0.50
N ARG A 89 -10.13 1.58 -0.04
CA ARG A 89 -9.48 1.37 -1.34
C ARG A 89 -8.54 0.17 -1.37
N ILE A 90 -7.79 -0.06 -0.29
CA ILE A 90 -6.88 -1.19 -0.19
C ILE A 90 -7.65 -2.51 -0.08
N THR A 91 -8.66 -2.56 0.79
CA THR A 91 -9.48 -3.75 1.04
C THR A 91 -10.35 -4.12 -0.17
N ALA A 92 -10.93 -3.12 -0.86
CA ALA A 92 -11.69 -3.36 -2.09
C ALA A 92 -10.82 -3.90 -3.24
N ALA A 93 -9.56 -3.47 -3.32
CA ALA A 93 -8.66 -3.88 -4.38
C ALA A 93 -8.21 -5.34 -4.28
N GLU A 94 -8.18 -5.93 -3.07
CA GLU A 94 -7.74 -7.31 -2.83
C GLU A 94 -8.27 -8.32 -3.85
N ARG A 95 -9.55 -8.22 -4.22
CA ARG A 95 -10.23 -9.22 -5.08
C ARG A 95 -10.03 -9.00 -6.58
N LEU A 96 -9.69 -7.79 -6.98
CA LEU A 96 -9.74 -7.36 -8.38
C LEU A 96 -8.39 -6.87 -8.91
N LEU A 97 -7.44 -6.57 -8.02
CA LEU A 97 -6.16 -6.02 -8.40
C LEU A 97 -5.34 -7.07 -9.13
N THR A 98 -5.01 -6.75 -10.38
CA THR A 98 -4.08 -7.49 -11.23
C THR A 98 -2.88 -6.60 -11.53
N PRO A 99 -1.76 -7.15 -12.02
CA PRO A 99 -0.61 -6.35 -12.43
C PRO A 99 -0.96 -5.23 -13.42
N GLY A 100 -1.87 -5.48 -14.36
CA GLY A 100 -2.31 -4.48 -15.35
C GLY A 100 -3.18 -3.37 -14.77
N LEU A 101 -3.90 -3.63 -13.67
CA LEU A 101 -4.72 -2.63 -12.96
C LEU A 101 -3.94 -1.88 -11.87
N PHE A 102 -2.75 -2.37 -11.51
CA PHE A 102 -1.92 -1.78 -10.47
C PHE A 102 -1.63 -0.28 -10.68
N PRO A 103 -1.22 0.21 -11.87
CA PRO A 103 -0.95 1.64 -12.05
C PRO A 103 -2.18 2.53 -11.80
N VAL A 104 -3.34 2.11 -12.31
CA VAL A 104 -4.60 2.85 -12.13
C VAL A 104 -5.02 2.89 -10.66
N TRP A 105 -4.87 1.76 -9.96
CA TRP A 105 -5.16 1.71 -8.53
C TRP A 105 -4.20 2.57 -7.70
N ILE A 106 -2.91 2.63 -8.07
CA ILE A 106 -1.96 3.54 -7.43
C ILE A 106 -2.34 5.01 -7.64
N GLU A 107 -2.79 5.40 -8.83
CA GLU A 107 -3.27 6.79 -9.05
C GLU A 107 -4.43 7.16 -8.14
N GLN A 108 -5.34 6.23 -7.86
CA GLN A 108 -6.43 6.46 -6.89
C GLN A 108 -5.89 6.66 -5.47
N LEU A 109 -4.88 5.88 -5.06
CA LEU A 109 -4.22 6.05 -3.77
C LEU A 109 -3.45 7.37 -3.68
N LEU A 110 -2.82 7.82 -4.77
CA LEU A 110 -2.12 9.12 -4.81
C LEU A 110 -3.07 10.31 -4.60
N GLY A 111 -4.34 10.19 -5.04
CA GLY A 111 -5.36 11.20 -4.76
C GLY A 111 -5.67 11.37 -3.27
N LEU A 112 -5.44 10.33 -2.46
CA LEU A 112 -5.65 10.32 -1.00
C LEU A 112 -4.36 10.56 -0.22
N CYS A 113 -3.24 10.05 -0.74
CA CYS A 113 -1.90 10.08 -0.14
C CYS A 113 -0.89 10.61 -1.18
N PRO A 114 -0.82 11.94 -1.41
CA PRO A 114 0.10 12.50 -2.40
C PRO A 114 1.58 12.21 -2.08
N GLU A 115 1.90 12.11 -0.80
CA GLU A 115 3.21 11.69 -0.30
C GLU A 115 3.32 10.16 -0.24
N THR A 116 3.25 9.53 -1.42
CA THR A 116 3.50 8.10 -1.60
C THR A 116 4.87 7.88 -2.22
N TYR A 117 5.68 7.03 -1.60
CA TYR A 117 7.02 6.67 -2.06
C TYR A 117 7.11 5.17 -2.30
N ALA A 118 7.81 4.76 -3.35
CA ALA A 118 8.16 3.37 -3.59
C ALA A 118 9.58 3.07 -3.09
N VAL A 119 9.77 1.91 -2.48
CA VAL A 119 11.09 1.41 -2.11
C VAL A 119 11.77 0.83 -3.35
N ILE A 120 12.90 1.42 -3.75
CA ILE A 120 13.66 1.05 -4.96
C ILE A 120 15.05 0.49 -4.64
N SER A 121 15.38 0.26 -3.38
CA SER A 121 16.58 -0.49 -2.99
C SER A 121 16.34 -1.99 -3.09
N SER A 122 17.42 -2.76 -3.26
CA SER A 122 17.37 -4.23 -3.18
C SER A 122 17.10 -4.69 -1.74
N PRO A 123 16.53 -5.90 -1.53
CA PRO A 123 16.38 -6.47 -0.20
C PRO A 123 17.69 -6.51 0.58
N GLY A 124 17.68 -6.06 1.83
CA GLY A 124 18.86 -6.02 2.71
C GLY A 124 19.79 -4.82 2.52
N ALA A 125 19.62 -4.01 1.48
CA ALA A 125 20.28 -2.72 1.35
C ALA A 125 19.54 -1.63 2.15
N PRO A 126 20.19 -0.50 2.50
CA PRO A 126 19.50 0.67 3.03
C PRO A 126 18.34 1.09 2.13
N GLU A 127 17.19 1.43 2.74
CA GLU A 127 15.99 1.81 1.99
C GLU A 127 16.24 3.08 1.17
N ILE A 128 16.03 2.99 -0.14
CA ILE A 128 16.00 4.13 -1.06
C ILE A 128 14.56 4.34 -1.48
N LEU A 129 14.04 5.54 -1.27
CA LEU A 129 12.66 5.92 -1.57
C LEU A 129 12.61 6.78 -2.84
N ALA A 130 11.72 6.45 -3.76
CA ALA A 130 11.38 7.28 -4.91
C ALA A 130 9.94 7.78 -4.76
N LEU A 131 9.73 9.10 -4.90
CA LEU A 131 8.38 9.66 -4.91
C LEU A 131 7.60 9.09 -6.10
N VAL A 132 6.41 8.58 -5.85
CA VAL A 132 5.53 8.08 -6.89
C VAL A 132 4.73 9.25 -7.45
N THR A 133 5.01 9.61 -8.70
CA THR A 133 4.23 10.61 -9.42
C THR A 133 3.18 9.90 -10.26
N GLY A 134 1.93 10.38 -10.22
CA GLY A 134 0.88 9.92 -11.12
C GLY A 134 1.21 10.27 -12.57
N SER A 135 0.45 9.74 -13.52
CA SER A 135 0.55 10.17 -14.91
C SER A 135 0.22 11.66 -14.99
N SER A 136 1.23 12.50 -15.21
CA SER A 136 1.01 13.90 -15.55
C SER A 136 0.16 13.94 -16.84
N PRO A 137 -0.96 14.67 -16.92
CA PRO A 137 -1.71 14.84 -18.17
C PRO A 137 -0.97 15.76 -19.17
N ALA A 138 0.34 15.64 -19.24
CA ALA A 138 1.22 16.43 -20.09
C ALA A 138 2.11 15.50 -20.92
N HIS A 139 1.49 14.76 -21.83
CA HIS A 139 2.07 14.42 -23.15
C HIS A 139 0.96 13.85 -24.05
N ALA A 140 -0.16 14.59 -24.16
CA ALA A 140 -0.86 14.63 -25.44
C ALA A 140 0.05 15.40 -26.40
N VAL A 141 1.02 14.70 -26.99
CA VAL A 141 1.71 15.20 -28.17
C VAL A 141 0.64 15.28 -29.25
N LEU A 142 0.15 16.49 -29.49
CA LEU A 142 -0.52 16.84 -30.74
C LEU A 142 0.51 16.62 -31.85
N ASN A 143 0.33 15.53 -32.60
CA ASN A 143 0.77 15.43 -33.97
C ASN A 143 -0.45 15.64 -34.87
#